data_AF-A0A661AKW3-F1
#
_entry.id   AF-A0A661AKW3-F1
#
_cell.length_a   1.000
_cell.length_b   1.000
_cell.length_c   1.000
_cell.angle_alpha   90.00
_cell.angle_beta   90.00
_cell.angle_gamma   90.00
#
_symmetry.space_group_name_H-M   'P 1'
#
loop_
_entity.id
_entity.type
_entity.pdbx_description
1 polymer ?
#
loop_
_entity_poly.entity_id
_entity_poly.type
_entity_poly.pdbx_seq_one_letter_code
_entity_poly.pdbx_strand_id
1 'polypeptide(L)'
;MVLLIIGAVMTLYMGDVKVRRAGEILDPVLNMELSEGDTVITGSGAKAEIMEKDSSVIVLNENTTFTIVEEKTQRRFFLSWGSVWAKVKKLAGWNFQIESPVTVAGVRGTEFFVCFTDDSSQVGVVEGKVDVLDKKEGRHYLLDKMKQYKRVRKKVLIRRLKRINRWAEWKKKDLDHVIKLAERGNLQATIIAEALSKRINSPDALQRIKALRTEQNRGTEGKLMRIVFRIRALEADVSLMERKVRRIGSGIGRLKNLISSGKFKLARTVASELESRVSASFPETFELEARAKRISQDLRLLLKELKNIDNPKVKTRVKKEIMKNLKRVSVARTRVRSQRTRLERYRTLLNKLKKGIKP
;
A
#
# COMPACT_ATOMS: atom_id res chain seq x y z
N MET A 1 -7.89 9.15 16.23
CA MET A 1 -6.70 9.51 15.44
C MET A 1 -7.08 9.47 13.97
N VAL A 2 -7.36 10.62 13.38
CA VAL A 2 -7.61 10.75 11.93
C VAL A 2 -6.24 10.62 11.26
N LEU A 3 -6.07 9.60 10.41
CA LEU A 3 -4.83 9.42 9.65
C LEU A 3 -4.77 10.56 8.62
N LEU A 4 -3.75 11.40 8.68
CA LEU A 4 -3.54 12.47 7.70
C LEU A 4 -2.94 11.80 6.45
N ILE A 5 -3.79 11.52 5.46
CA ILE A 5 -3.42 10.85 4.21
C ILE A 5 -2.80 11.88 3.27
N ILE A 6 -1.48 11.78 3.03
CA ILE A 6 -0.72 12.74 2.21
C ILE A 6 -0.72 12.32 0.72
N GLY A 7 -1.00 11.04 0.42
CA GLY A 7 -1.07 10.45 -0.93
C GLY A 7 -1.95 9.20 -0.97
N ALA A 8 -1.96 8.47 -2.09
CA ALA A 8 -2.69 7.23 -2.25
C ALA A 8 -2.22 6.19 -1.23
N VAL A 9 -3.13 5.57 -0.49
CA VAL A 9 -2.80 4.56 0.51
C VAL A 9 -3.62 3.30 0.33
N MET A 10 -3.00 2.14 0.48
CA MET A 10 -3.71 0.87 0.50
C MET A 10 -4.43 0.70 1.84
N THR A 11 -5.74 0.89 1.86
CA THR A 11 -6.54 0.85 3.10
C THR A 11 -7.03 -0.55 3.45
N LEU A 12 -7.08 -1.46 2.47
CA LEU A 12 -7.53 -2.82 2.66
C LEU A 12 -6.91 -3.74 1.62
N TYR A 13 -6.64 -4.99 1.99
CA TYR A 13 -6.39 -6.04 1.02
C TYR A 13 -6.72 -7.41 1.61
N MET A 14 -7.04 -8.36 0.74
CA MET A 14 -7.38 -9.74 1.07
C MET A 14 -6.84 -10.68 -0.01
N GLY A 15 -6.45 -11.91 0.37
CA GLY A 15 -5.87 -12.89 -0.54
C GLY A 15 -4.47 -12.51 -1.01
N ASP A 16 -4.06 -13.07 -2.16
CA ASP A 16 -2.76 -12.80 -2.76
C ASP A 16 -2.74 -11.45 -3.47
N VAL A 17 -2.23 -10.43 -2.77
CA VAL A 17 -2.01 -9.09 -3.29
C VAL A 17 -0.53 -8.79 -3.25
N LYS A 18 0.00 -8.18 -4.30
CA LYS A 18 1.39 -7.74 -4.42
C LYS A 18 1.45 -6.29 -4.90
N VAL A 19 2.49 -5.58 -4.50
CA VAL A 19 2.79 -4.24 -5.03
C VAL A 19 4.12 -4.29 -5.75
N ARG A 20 4.12 -4.07 -7.06
CA ARG A 20 5.35 -3.92 -7.85
C ARG A 20 5.77 -2.46 -7.86
N ARG A 21 6.98 -2.17 -7.35
CA ARG A 21 7.56 -0.82 -7.27
C ARG A 21 8.95 -0.80 -7.88
N ALA A 22 9.15 -0.04 -8.94
CA ALA A 22 10.44 0.06 -9.63
C ALA A 22 11.06 -1.32 -9.96
N GLY A 23 10.24 -2.25 -10.45
CA GLY A 23 10.65 -3.61 -10.83
C GLY A 23 10.65 -4.64 -9.70
N GLU A 24 10.57 -4.22 -8.44
CA GLU A 24 10.59 -5.11 -7.27
C GLU A 24 9.17 -5.49 -6.82
N ILE A 25 8.96 -6.73 -6.39
CA ILE A 25 7.68 -7.20 -5.83
C ILE A 25 7.70 -7.04 -4.31
N LEU A 26 6.71 -6.33 -3.77
CA LEU A 26 6.54 -6.05 -2.34
C LEU A 26 5.28 -6.74 -1.82
N ASP A 27 5.36 -7.26 -0.59
CA ASP A 27 4.17 -7.66 0.15
C ASP A 27 3.40 -6.43 0.64
N PRO A 28 2.07 -6.41 0.49
CA PRO A 28 1.23 -5.29 0.89
C PRO A 28 1.18 -5.15 2.41
N VAL A 29 1.19 -3.91 2.88
CA VAL A 29 0.95 -3.57 4.29
C VAL A 29 -0.23 -2.59 4.35
N LEU A 30 -1.10 -2.75 5.35
CA LEU A 30 -2.20 -1.79 5.56
C LEU A 30 -1.63 -0.39 5.79
N ASN A 31 -2.25 0.60 5.16
CA ASN A 31 -1.80 2.00 5.10
C ASN A 31 -0.45 2.21 4.42
N MET A 32 0.02 1.24 3.62
CA MET A 32 1.17 1.45 2.74
C MET A 32 0.84 2.56 1.76
N GLU A 33 1.69 3.58 1.72
CA GLU A 33 1.64 4.64 0.72
C GLU A 33 2.02 4.05 -0.65
N LEU A 34 1.19 4.34 -1.63
CA LEU A 34 1.39 4.03 -3.04
C LEU A 34 1.75 5.34 -3.74
N SER A 35 2.67 5.26 -4.68
CA SER A 35 3.19 6.41 -5.41
C SER A 35 3.16 6.16 -6.90
N GLU A 36 3.38 7.21 -7.66
CA GLU A 36 3.60 7.15 -9.10
C GLU A 36 4.58 6.04 -9.50
N GLY A 37 4.17 5.23 -10.48
CA GLY A 37 4.91 4.08 -10.99
C GLY A 37 4.65 2.77 -10.25
N ASP A 38 3.90 2.77 -9.14
CA ASP A 38 3.52 1.53 -8.47
C ASP A 38 2.42 0.78 -9.21
N THR A 39 2.56 -0.54 -9.30
CA THR A 39 1.52 -1.44 -9.79
C THR A 39 1.01 -2.32 -8.66
N VAL A 40 -0.28 -2.25 -8.36
CA VAL A 40 -0.95 -3.20 -7.45
C VAL A 40 -1.49 -4.37 -8.28
N ILE A 41 -1.17 -5.59 -7.84
CA ILE A 41 -1.51 -6.85 -8.50
C ILE A 41 -2.34 -7.69 -7.54
N THR A 42 -3.52 -8.12 -7.96
CA THR A 42 -4.38 -9.04 -7.21
C THR A 42 -4.47 -10.38 -7.95
N GLY A 43 -4.25 -11.48 -7.23
CA GLY A 43 -4.44 -12.83 -7.73
C GLY A 43 -5.90 -13.29 -7.71
N SER A 44 -6.12 -14.59 -7.93
CA SER A 44 -7.44 -15.22 -7.89
C SER A 44 -8.06 -15.12 -6.48
N GLY A 45 -9.32 -14.70 -6.37
CA GLY A 45 -10.00 -14.46 -5.10
C GLY A 45 -9.45 -13.30 -4.27
N ALA A 46 -8.38 -12.64 -4.71
CA ALA A 46 -7.73 -11.56 -4.00
C ALA A 46 -8.37 -10.20 -4.32
N LYS A 47 -8.25 -9.25 -3.40
CA LYS A 47 -8.83 -7.90 -3.53
C LYS A 47 -7.98 -6.87 -2.83
N ALA A 48 -7.98 -5.65 -3.35
CA ALA A 48 -7.30 -4.52 -2.73
C ALA A 48 -8.16 -3.26 -2.79
N GLU A 49 -7.99 -2.39 -1.80
CA GLU A 49 -8.63 -1.10 -1.72
C GLU A 49 -7.58 -0.02 -1.51
N ILE A 50 -7.69 1.02 -2.32
CA ILE A 50 -6.84 2.20 -2.29
C ILE A 50 -7.72 3.39 -1.94
N MET A 51 -7.28 4.20 -0.99
CA MET A 51 -7.88 5.50 -0.69
C MET A 51 -6.93 6.60 -1.11
N GLU A 52 -7.47 7.53 -1.89
CA GLU A 52 -6.77 8.75 -2.28
C GLU A 52 -6.86 9.82 -1.17
N LYS A 53 -5.99 10.83 -1.23
CA LYS A 53 -5.95 11.95 -0.27
C LYS A 53 -7.28 12.68 -0.08
N ASP A 54 -8.15 12.67 -1.08
CA ASP A 54 -9.47 13.31 -1.04
C ASP A 54 -10.60 12.38 -0.58
N SER A 55 -10.25 11.22 -0.04
CA SER A 55 -11.20 10.16 0.31
C SER A 55 -11.94 9.54 -0.87
N SER A 56 -11.46 9.74 -2.11
CA SER A 56 -11.85 8.88 -3.23
C SER A 56 -11.36 7.45 -2.96
N VAL A 57 -12.16 6.46 -3.35
CA VAL A 57 -11.90 5.06 -3.06
C VAL A 57 -11.85 4.29 -4.37
N ILE A 58 -10.79 3.52 -4.54
CA ILE A 58 -10.56 2.63 -5.68
C ILE A 58 -10.49 1.20 -5.15
N VAL A 59 -11.28 0.30 -5.72
CA VAL A 59 -11.33 -1.12 -5.35
C VAL A 59 -10.88 -1.94 -6.54
N LEU A 60 -9.84 -2.73 -6.34
CA LEU A 60 -9.33 -3.72 -7.28
C LEU A 60 -9.95 -5.08 -6.97
N ASN A 61 -10.60 -5.69 -7.96
CA ASN A 61 -11.10 -7.05 -7.84
C ASN A 61 -9.97 -8.06 -8.06
N GLU A 62 -10.30 -9.35 -8.04
CA GLU A 62 -9.37 -10.42 -8.36
C GLU A 62 -8.80 -10.28 -9.77
N ASN A 63 -7.64 -10.91 -9.99
CA ASN A 63 -6.95 -10.95 -11.28
C ASN A 63 -6.84 -9.55 -11.91
N THR A 64 -6.40 -8.57 -11.13
CA THR A 64 -6.32 -7.16 -11.56
C THR A 64 -4.90 -6.64 -11.43
N THR A 65 -4.43 -5.96 -12.49
CA THR A 65 -3.12 -5.29 -12.52
C THR A 65 -3.34 -3.81 -12.80
N PHE A 66 -3.15 -2.99 -11.77
CA PHE A 66 -3.51 -1.58 -11.75
C PHE A 66 -2.32 -0.71 -11.36
N THR A 67 -1.96 0.25 -12.20
CA THR A 67 -0.79 1.11 -12.03
C THR A 67 -1.19 2.55 -11.74
N ILE A 68 -0.53 3.18 -10.79
CA ILE A 68 -0.65 4.63 -10.53
C ILE A 68 0.30 5.33 -11.50
N VAL A 69 -0.24 6.03 -12.49
CA VAL A 69 0.54 6.65 -13.57
C VAL A 69 0.95 8.07 -13.22
N GLU A 70 0.05 8.84 -12.63
CA GLU A 70 0.29 10.24 -12.30
C GLU A 70 -0.60 10.66 -11.14
N GLU A 71 -0.04 10.82 -9.95
CA GLU A 71 -0.84 11.12 -8.75
C GLU A 71 -0.94 12.62 -8.47
N LYS A 72 0.14 13.36 -8.77
CA LYS A 72 0.34 14.75 -8.31
C LYS A 72 -0.35 15.83 -9.11
N THR A 73 -0.75 15.57 -10.34
CA THR A 73 -1.21 16.60 -11.29
C THR A 73 -2.53 16.21 -11.95
N GLN A 74 -2.69 14.95 -12.36
CA GLN A 74 -3.89 14.50 -13.08
C GLN A 74 -4.60 13.26 -12.52
N ARG A 75 -4.14 12.64 -11.43
CA ARG A 75 -4.73 11.39 -10.86
C ARG A 75 -5.11 10.38 -11.95
N ARG A 76 -4.09 10.01 -12.71
CA ARG A 76 -4.18 9.06 -13.81
C ARG A 76 -3.77 7.69 -13.32
N PHE A 77 -4.58 6.70 -13.67
CA PHE A 77 -4.34 5.30 -13.35
C PHE A 77 -4.46 4.46 -14.62
N PHE A 78 -3.73 3.34 -14.67
CA PHE A 78 -3.77 2.42 -15.79
C PHE A 78 -4.17 1.01 -15.35
N LEU A 79 -5.32 0.56 -15.84
CA LEU A 79 -5.82 -0.80 -15.73
C LEU A 79 -5.32 -1.62 -16.91
N SER A 80 -4.25 -2.39 -16.68
CA SER A 80 -3.69 -3.26 -17.71
C SER A 80 -4.47 -4.55 -17.92
N TRP A 81 -5.12 -5.05 -16.86
CA TRP A 81 -5.95 -6.26 -16.87
C TRP A 81 -6.84 -6.31 -15.63
N GLY A 82 -8.04 -6.88 -15.75
CA GLY A 82 -8.96 -7.15 -14.63
C GLY A 82 -10.08 -6.14 -14.52
N SER A 83 -10.50 -5.84 -13.28
CA SER A 83 -11.62 -4.90 -13.06
C SER A 83 -11.46 -4.06 -11.81
N VAL A 84 -11.88 -2.80 -11.95
CA VAL A 84 -11.80 -1.77 -10.93
C VAL A 84 -13.15 -1.14 -10.75
N TRP A 85 -13.47 -0.83 -9.51
CA TRP A 85 -14.59 0.02 -9.15
C TRP A 85 -14.03 1.26 -8.44
N ALA A 86 -14.64 2.43 -8.65
CA ALA A 86 -14.23 3.65 -7.96
C ALA A 86 -15.42 4.53 -7.54
N LYS A 87 -15.33 5.10 -6.32
CA LYS A 87 -16.09 6.29 -5.88
C LYS A 87 -15.14 7.45 -5.89
N VAL A 88 -15.40 8.41 -6.75
CA VAL A 88 -14.61 9.63 -6.83
C VAL A 88 -15.39 10.75 -6.16
N LYS A 89 -14.75 11.44 -5.20
CA LYS A 89 -15.35 12.62 -4.56
C LYS A 89 -15.38 13.79 -5.54
N LYS A 90 -16.42 14.61 -5.44
CA LYS A 90 -16.56 15.81 -6.27
C LYS A 90 -15.65 16.91 -5.70
N LEU A 91 -14.54 17.21 -6.36
CA LEU A 91 -13.65 18.32 -6.01
C LEU A 91 -13.56 19.38 -7.12
N ALA A 92 -13.02 20.55 -6.75
CA ALA A 92 -12.65 21.63 -7.66
C ALA A 92 -11.24 21.38 -8.22
N GLY A 93 -11.11 21.36 -9.55
CA GLY A 93 -9.91 20.88 -10.24
C GLY A 93 -9.71 19.36 -10.10
N TRP A 94 -8.78 18.81 -10.88
CA TRP A 94 -8.39 17.38 -10.95
C TRP A 94 -9.32 16.48 -11.78
N ASN A 95 -8.81 16.00 -12.92
CA ASN A 95 -9.50 15.09 -13.83
C ASN A 95 -9.14 13.63 -13.47
N PHE A 96 -9.89 12.98 -12.58
CA PHE A 96 -9.63 11.58 -12.25
C PHE A 96 -9.84 10.70 -13.50
N GLN A 97 -8.82 9.93 -13.88
CA GLN A 97 -8.83 9.13 -15.10
C GLN A 97 -8.37 7.69 -14.85
N ILE A 98 -9.19 6.72 -15.28
CA ILE A 98 -8.76 5.33 -15.40
C ILE A 98 -8.61 4.99 -16.88
N GLU A 99 -7.39 4.69 -17.28
CA GLU A 99 -7.04 4.26 -18.61
C GLU A 99 -6.97 2.73 -18.70
N SER A 100 -7.33 2.21 -19.86
CA SER A 100 -7.02 0.84 -20.29
C SER A 100 -6.28 0.90 -21.63
N PRO A 101 -5.85 -0.24 -22.20
CA PRO A 101 -5.26 -0.27 -23.53
C PRO A 101 -6.14 0.35 -24.62
N VAL A 102 -7.47 0.31 -24.48
CA VAL A 102 -8.41 0.73 -25.53
C VAL A 102 -9.34 1.89 -25.14
N THR A 103 -9.39 2.28 -23.86
CA THR A 103 -10.27 3.37 -23.40
C THR A 103 -9.61 4.27 -22.37
N VAL A 104 -10.10 5.50 -22.24
CA VAL A 104 -9.87 6.40 -21.10
C VAL A 104 -11.22 6.75 -20.49
N ALA A 105 -11.41 6.51 -19.20
CA ALA A 105 -12.61 6.90 -18.46
C ALA A 105 -12.27 8.08 -17.54
N GLY A 106 -12.70 9.28 -17.94
CA GLY A 106 -12.57 10.51 -17.17
C GLY A 106 -13.83 10.80 -16.37
N VAL A 107 -13.67 11.14 -15.09
CA VAL A 107 -14.81 11.36 -14.19
C VAL A 107 -14.65 12.56 -13.28
N ARG A 108 -15.78 13.04 -12.78
CA ARG A 108 -15.84 14.07 -11.74
C ARG A 108 -17.01 13.81 -10.80
N GLY A 109 -16.72 13.42 -9.56
CA GLY A 109 -17.78 13.15 -8.58
C GLY A 109 -18.69 12.01 -9.02
N THR A 110 -18.12 10.82 -9.25
CA THR A 110 -18.80 9.72 -9.95
C THR A 110 -18.50 8.39 -9.30
N GLU A 111 -19.50 7.53 -9.28
CA GLU A 111 -19.38 6.13 -8.89
C GLU A 111 -19.47 5.27 -10.16
N PHE A 112 -18.41 4.53 -10.49
CA PHE A 112 -18.30 3.83 -11.76
C PHE A 112 -17.39 2.60 -11.66
N PHE A 113 -17.37 1.80 -12.72
CA PHE A 113 -16.44 0.68 -12.85
C PHE A 113 -15.82 0.64 -14.24
N VAL A 114 -14.60 0.10 -14.31
CA VAL A 114 -13.87 -0.19 -15.54
C VAL A 114 -13.42 -1.64 -15.49
N CYS A 115 -13.67 -2.38 -16.56
CA CYS A 115 -13.23 -3.76 -16.73
C CYS A 115 -12.46 -3.86 -18.04
N PHE A 116 -11.27 -4.45 -17.99
CA PHE A 116 -10.49 -4.75 -19.18
C PHE A 116 -9.96 -6.19 -19.11
N THR A 117 -10.55 -7.07 -19.91
CA THR A 117 -10.19 -8.50 -20.00
C THR A 117 -10.36 -8.98 -21.43
N ASP A 118 -9.49 -9.87 -21.90
CA ASP A 118 -9.59 -10.50 -23.24
C ASP A 118 -9.72 -9.46 -24.37
N ASP A 119 -8.95 -8.38 -24.30
CA ASP A 119 -9.01 -7.21 -25.21
C ASP A 119 -10.38 -6.53 -25.30
N SER A 120 -11.27 -6.81 -24.36
CA SER A 120 -12.56 -6.15 -24.23
C SER A 120 -12.52 -5.13 -23.11
N SER A 121 -13.08 -3.94 -23.36
CA SER A 121 -13.22 -2.89 -22.35
C SER A 121 -14.70 -2.63 -22.08
N GLN A 122 -15.04 -2.52 -20.81
CA GLN A 122 -16.36 -2.13 -20.35
C GLN A 122 -16.22 -1.01 -19.32
N VAL A 123 -16.99 0.05 -19.52
CA VAL A 123 -17.13 1.14 -18.55
C VAL A 123 -18.60 1.26 -18.20
N GLY A 124 -18.93 1.36 -16.92
CA GLY A 124 -20.32 1.53 -16.49
C GLY A 124 -20.46 2.48 -15.32
N VAL A 125 -21.57 3.22 -15.31
CA VAL A 125 -21.82 4.30 -14.34
C VAL A 125 -22.88 3.85 -13.35
N VAL A 126 -22.56 3.94 -12.06
CA VAL A 126 -23.51 3.70 -10.96
C VAL A 126 -24.20 4.99 -10.55
N GLU A 127 -23.43 6.07 -10.44
CA GLU A 127 -23.89 7.41 -10.05
C GLU A 127 -22.99 8.47 -10.68
N GLY A 128 -23.55 9.60 -11.13
CA GLY A 128 -22.78 10.68 -11.78
C GLY A 128 -22.67 10.50 -13.29
N LYS A 129 -21.54 10.94 -13.87
CA LYS A 129 -21.27 10.87 -15.31
C LYS A 129 -19.82 10.48 -15.60
N VAL A 130 -19.61 9.71 -16.65
CA VAL A 130 -18.28 9.31 -17.13
C VAL A 130 -18.12 9.75 -18.57
N ASP A 131 -17.03 10.45 -18.88
CA ASP A 131 -16.59 10.67 -20.26
C ASP A 131 -15.65 9.53 -20.66
N VAL A 132 -16.02 8.78 -21.69
CA VAL A 132 -15.23 7.64 -22.18
C VAL A 132 -14.64 8.00 -23.53
N LEU A 133 -13.33 8.21 -23.58
CA LEU A 133 -12.58 8.26 -24.83
C LEU A 133 -12.24 6.85 -25.28
N ASP A 134 -12.65 6.54 -26.49
CA ASP A 134 -12.25 5.35 -27.21
C ASP A 134 -10.95 5.59 -27.96
N LYS A 135 -9.86 4.93 -27.55
CA LYS A 135 -8.52 5.17 -28.12
C LYS A 135 -8.42 4.74 -29.58
N LYS A 136 -9.25 3.80 -30.04
CA LYS A 136 -9.21 3.32 -31.42
C LYS A 136 -9.98 4.23 -32.37
N GLU A 137 -11.12 4.73 -31.92
CA GLU A 137 -11.98 5.61 -32.73
C GLU A 137 -11.66 7.09 -32.57
N GLY A 138 -10.96 7.47 -31.49
CA GLY A 138 -10.74 8.87 -31.13
C GLY A 138 -12.03 9.59 -30.71
N ARG A 139 -13.09 8.84 -30.37
CA ARG A 139 -14.43 9.36 -30.05
C ARG A 139 -14.70 9.35 -28.56
N HIS A 140 -15.38 10.39 -28.09
CA HIS A 140 -15.85 10.52 -26.72
C HIS A 140 -17.31 10.05 -26.59
N TYR A 141 -17.59 9.32 -25.52
CA TYR A 141 -18.93 8.87 -25.14
C TYR A 141 -19.24 9.34 -23.72
N LEU A 142 -20.19 10.26 -23.59
CA LEU A 142 -20.68 10.70 -22.29
C LEU A 142 -21.74 9.73 -21.76
N LEU A 143 -21.40 9.04 -20.67
CA LEU A 143 -22.28 8.09 -20.00
C LEU A 143 -22.89 8.74 -18.75
N ASP A 144 -24.22 8.72 -18.65
CA ASP A 144 -24.95 9.04 -17.42
C ASP A 144 -25.16 7.81 -16.55
N LYS A 145 -25.74 8.03 -15.35
CA LYS A 145 -26.18 7.00 -14.41
C LYS A 145 -26.83 5.79 -15.10
N MET A 146 -26.41 4.58 -14.70
CA MET A 146 -26.87 3.29 -15.23
C MET A 146 -26.58 3.02 -16.72
N LYS A 147 -25.90 3.93 -17.42
CA LYS A 147 -25.41 3.67 -18.79
C LYS A 147 -24.06 2.95 -18.76
N GLN A 148 -23.74 2.31 -19.88
CA GLN A 148 -22.49 1.60 -20.08
C GLN A 148 -21.95 1.78 -21.50
N TYR A 149 -20.64 1.77 -21.60
CA TYR A 149 -19.89 1.64 -22.85
C TYR A 149 -19.24 0.26 -22.90
N LYS A 150 -19.21 -0.36 -24.08
CA LYS A 150 -18.58 -1.66 -24.32
C LYS A 150 -17.85 -1.68 -25.65
N ARG A 151 -16.60 -2.13 -25.62
CA ARG A 151 -15.79 -2.49 -26.79
C ARG A 151 -15.43 -3.95 -26.68
N VAL A 152 -15.87 -4.75 -27.66
CA VAL A 152 -15.79 -6.21 -27.63
C VAL A 152 -15.14 -6.70 -28.92
N ARG A 153 -14.05 -7.49 -28.82
CA ARG A 153 -13.27 -7.97 -29.98
C ARG A 153 -13.77 -9.32 -30.54
N LYS A 154 -14.45 -10.14 -29.72
CA LYS A 154 -15.14 -11.39 -30.09
C LYS A 154 -16.48 -11.49 -29.35
N LYS A 155 -17.50 -12.19 -29.89
CA LYS A 155 -18.78 -12.49 -29.22
C LYS A 155 -18.56 -13.19 -27.87
N VAL A 156 -18.16 -12.44 -26.85
CA VAL A 156 -18.02 -12.89 -25.47
C VAL A 156 -19.30 -12.46 -24.77
N LEU A 157 -19.96 -13.44 -24.16
CA LEU A 157 -21.21 -13.30 -23.44
C LEU A 157 -20.99 -12.47 -22.16
N ILE A 158 -20.95 -11.14 -22.28
CA ILE A 158 -20.74 -10.27 -21.12
C ILE A 158 -22.06 -10.14 -20.36
N ARG A 159 -22.16 -10.90 -19.27
CA ARG A 159 -23.24 -10.92 -18.28
C ARG A 159 -23.75 -9.49 -17.96
N ARG A 160 -25.08 -9.32 -18.08
CA ARG A 160 -25.85 -8.07 -17.89
C ARG A 160 -25.48 -7.27 -16.63
N LEU A 161 -25.78 -5.97 -16.69
CA LEU A 161 -25.72 -4.89 -15.67
C LEU A 161 -26.20 -5.22 -14.23
N LYS A 162 -26.72 -6.43 -13.96
CA LYS A 162 -27.15 -6.90 -12.62
C LYS A 162 -26.01 -6.96 -11.57
N ARG A 163 -24.78 -6.54 -11.89
CA ARG A 163 -23.61 -6.52 -10.99
C ARG A 163 -23.36 -5.18 -10.29
N ILE A 164 -24.06 -4.10 -10.68
CA ILE A 164 -23.92 -2.79 -10.04
C ILE A 164 -24.35 -2.85 -8.54
N ASN A 165 -25.38 -3.62 -8.20
CA ASN A 165 -25.77 -3.87 -6.80
C ASN A 165 -24.79 -4.76 -6.02
N ARG A 166 -23.98 -5.56 -6.73
CA ARG A 166 -23.10 -6.53 -6.08
C ARG A 166 -21.98 -5.86 -5.30
N TRP A 167 -21.62 -4.61 -5.58
CA TRP A 167 -20.50 -3.92 -4.91
C TRP A 167 -20.83 -3.44 -3.48
N ALA A 168 -22.03 -2.91 -3.24
CA ALA A 168 -22.51 -2.58 -1.89
C ALA A 168 -22.83 -3.85 -1.06
N GLU A 169 -23.46 -4.85 -1.70
CA GLU A 169 -23.65 -6.19 -1.11
C GLU A 169 -22.32 -6.90 -0.82
N TRP A 170 -21.32 -6.69 -1.67
CA TRP A 170 -19.99 -7.26 -1.53
C TRP A 170 -19.24 -6.70 -0.32
N LYS A 171 -19.35 -5.39 -0.01
CA LYS A 171 -18.77 -4.87 1.24
C LYS A 171 -19.36 -5.52 2.49
N LYS A 172 -20.66 -5.85 2.49
CA LYS A 172 -21.30 -6.60 3.58
C LYS A 172 -20.82 -8.06 3.63
N LYS A 173 -20.80 -8.74 2.48
CA LYS A 173 -20.34 -10.16 2.38
C LYS A 173 -18.86 -10.34 2.73
N ASP A 174 -18.01 -9.41 2.32
CA ASP A 174 -16.60 -9.41 2.71
C ASP A 174 -16.45 -9.04 4.18
N LEU A 175 -17.23 -8.08 4.71
CA LEU A 175 -17.22 -7.83 6.14
C LEU A 175 -17.58 -9.10 6.93
N ASP A 176 -18.60 -9.86 6.52
CA ASP A 176 -18.95 -11.13 7.17
C ASP A 176 -17.82 -12.16 7.08
N HIS A 177 -17.17 -12.29 5.92
CA HIS A 177 -16.04 -13.19 5.76
C HIS A 177 -14.85 -12.76 6.62
N VAL A 178 -14.53 -11.46 6.65
CA VAL A 178 -13.46 -10.88 7.44
C VAL A 178 -13.79 -11.00 8.94
N ILE A 179 -15.04 -10.81 9.37
CA ILE A 179 -15.49 -11.06 10.74
C ILE A 179 -15.27 -12.54 11.09
N LYS A 180 -15.68 -13.49 10.23
CA LYS A 180 -15.43 -14.93 10.46
C LYS A 180 -13.94 -15.24 10.57
N LEU A 181 -13.09 -14.62 9.76
CA LEU A 181 -11.64 -14.74 9.90
C LEU A 181 -11.17 -14.15 11.23
N ALA A 182 -11.68 -12.98 11.63
CA ALA A 182 -11.36 -12.32 12.89
C ALA A 182 -11.76 -13.17 14.10
N GLU A 183 -12.96 -13.77 14.07
CA GLU A 183 -13.49 -14.70 15.07
C GLU A 183 -12.64 -15.96 15.20
N ARG A 184 -12.10 -16.45 14.08
CA ARG A 184 -11.12 -17.54 14.05
C ARG A 184 -9.72 -17.13 14.52
N GLY A 185 -9.56 -15.91 15.04
CA GLY A 185 -8.29 -15.40 15.59
C GLY A 185 -7.41 -14.65 14.59
N ASN A 186 -7.88 -14.35 13.38
CA ASN A 186 -7.11 -13.57 12.41
C ASN A 186 -7.11 -12.07 12.76
N LEU A 187 -6.07 -11.61 13.45
CA LEU A 187 -5.96 -10.23 13.91
C LEU A 187 -5.89 -9.18 12.80
N GLN A 188 -5.32 -9.54 11.64
CA GLN A 188 -5.34 -8.64 10.48
C GLN A 188 -6.78 -8.46 10.00
N ALA A 189 -7.56 -9.55 9.99
CA ALA A 189 -8.98 -9.50 9.73
C ALA A 189 -9.74 -8.69 10.80
N THR A 190 -9.34 -8.71 12.08
CA THR A 190 -9.97 -7.84 13.11
C THR A 190 -9.81 -6.36 12.79
N ILE A 191 -8.61 -5.92 12.36
CA ILE A 191 -8.35 -4.52 11.96
C ILE A 191 -9.15 -4.16 10.71
N ILE A 192 -9.12 -5.05 9.71
CA ILE A 192 -9.85 -4.90 8.44
C ILE A 192 -11.36 -4.82 8.70
N ALA A 193 -11.91 -5.68 9.56
CA ALA A 193 -13.32 -5.70 9.91
C ALA A 193 -13.73 -4.44 10.68
N GLU A 194 -12.90 -3.93 11.59
CA GLU A 194 -13.19 -2.68 12.29
C GLU A 194 -13.26 -1.49 11.32
N ALA A 195 -12.29 -1.41 10.39
CA ALA A 195 -12.24 -0.37 9.38
C ALA A 195 -13.43 -0.46 8.40
N LEU A 196 -13.76 -1.67 7.93
CA LEU A 196 -14.91 -1.93 7.06
C LEU A 196 -16.23 -1.60 7.77
N SER A 197 -16.41 -2.03 9.02
CA SER A 197 -17.64 -1.80 9.80
C SER A 197 -17.95 -0.31 9.95
N LYS A 198 -16.92 0.51 10.24
CA LYS A 198 -17.04 1.99 10.26
C LYS A 198 -17.41 2.53 8.90
N ARG A 199 -16.75 2.06 7.83
CA ARG A 199 -16.96 2.56 6.47
C ARG A 199 -18.36 2.27 5.92
N ILE A 200 -18.96 1.15 6.31
CA ILE A 200 -20.31 0.79 5.89
C ILE A 200 -21.40 1.19 6.90
N ASN A 201 -21.05 1.94 7.95
CA ASN A 201 -21.94 2.34 9.04
C ASN A 201 -22.70 1.14 9.64
N SER A 202 -22.00 0.05 9.96
CA SER A 202 -22.59 -1.12 10.64
C SER A 202 -22.23 -1.10 12.14
N PRO A 203 -23.12 -0.60 13.02
CA PRO A 203 -22.87 -0.51 14.45
C PRO A 203 -22.75 -1.90 15.12
N ASP A 204 -23.59 -2.86 14.72
CA ASP A 204 -23.58 -4.22 15.28
C ASP A 204 -22.25 -4.95 15.01
N ALA A 205 -21.77 -4.88 13.76
CA ALA A 205 -20.47 -5.43 13.38
C ALA A 205 -19.34 -4.75 14.14
N LEU A 206 -19.42 -3.42 14.31
CA LEU A 206 -18.43 -2.67 15.06
C LEU A 206 -18.40 -3.06 16.54
N GLN A 207 -19.56 -3.28 17.16
CA GLN A 207 -19.65 -3.76 18.54
C GLN A 207 -19.07 -5.17 18.69
N ARG A 208 -19.42 -6.09 17.79
CA ARG A 208 -18.91 -7.46 17.76
C ARG A 208 -17.39 -7.50 17.60
N ILE A 209 -16.84 -6.71 16.66
CA ILE A 209 -15.39 -6.59 16.46
C ILE A 209 -14.69 -5.95 17.66
N LYS A 210 -15.29 -4.94 18.30
CA LYS A 210 -14.74 -4.34 19.53
C LYS A 210 -14.69 -5.36 20.67
N ALA A 211 -15.72 -6.19 20.84
CA ALA A 211 -15.74 -7.26 21.82
C ALA A 211 -14.64 -8.31 21.55
N LEU A 212 -14.57 -8.81 20.30
CA LEU A 212 -13.52 -9.74 19.86
C LEU A 212 -12.12 -9.16 20.06
N ARG A 213 -11.92 -7.88 19.74
CA ARG A 213 -10.65 -7.18 19.96
C ARG A 213 -10.32 -7.09 21.45
N THR A 214 -11.32 -6.88 22.31
CA THR A 214 -11.13 -6.81 23.76
C THR A 214 -10.72 -8.17 24.31
N GLU A 215 -11.37 -9.25 23.88
CA GLU A 215 -11.00 -10.62 24.24
C GLU A 215 -9.62 -11.03 23.70
N GLN A 216 -9.36 -10.79 22.41
CA GLN A 216 -8.05 -11.02 21.80
C GLN A 216 -6.94 -10.18 22.43
N ASN A 217 -7.29 -9.06 23.08
CA ASN A 217 -6.33 -8.20 23.76
C ASN A 217 -6.02 -8.63 25.19
N ARG A 218 -6.77 -9.59 25.77
CA ARG A 218 -6.55 -10.11 27.12
C ARG A 218 -5.37 -11.09 27.16
N GLY A 219 -4.68 -11.10 28.29
CA GLY A 219 -3.58 -12.04 28.56
C GLY A 219 -2.29 -11.80 27.76
N THR A 220 -1.30 -12.65 28.03
CA THR A 220 0.06 -12.56 27.47
C THR A 220 0.10 -12.83 25.96
N GLU A 221 -0.76 -13.72 25.45
CA GLU A 221 -0.82 -14.05 24.01
C GLU A 221 -1.30 -12.85 23.17
N GLY A 222 -2.36 -12.17 23.60
CA GLY A 222 -2.86 -10.97 22.94
C GLY A 222 -1.84 -9.84 22.88
N LYS A 223 -1.13 -9.61 23.99
CA LYS A 223 -0.02 -8.66 24.04
C LYS A 223 1.11 -9.05 23.09
N LEU A 224 1.50 -10.34 23.06
CA LEU A 224 2.53 -10.85 22.15
C LEU A 224 2.15 -10.56 20.69
N MET A 225 0.91 -10.85 20.30
CA MET A 225 0.45 -10.63 18.92
C MET A 225 0.53 -9.15 18.50
N ARG A 226 0.17 -8.20 19.36
CA ARG A 226 0.34 -6.76 19.07
C ARG A 226 1.79 -6.39 18.83
N ILE A 227 2.70 -7.00 19.58
CA ILE A 227 4.13 -6.79 19.36
C ILE A 227 4.56 -7.42 18.03
N VAL A 228 4.12 -8.64 17.69
CA VAL A 228 4.43 -9.26 16.39
C VAL A 228 3.99 -8.38 15.21
N PHE A 229 2.84 -7.71 15.30
CA PHE A 229 2.40 -6.76 14.27
C PHE A 229 3.34 -5.56 14.16
N ARG A 230 3.76 -4.98 15.29
CA ARG A 230 4.74 -3.89 15.34
C ARG A 230 6.10 -4.31 14.76
N ILE A 231 6.49 -5.58 14.93
CA ILE A 231 7.71 -6.16 14.33
C ILE A 231 7.59 -6.20 12.81
N ARG A 232 6.46 -6.69 12.26
CA ARG A 232 6.24 -6.73 10.80
C ARG A 232 6.29 -5.33 10.19
N ALA A 233 5.63 -4.36 10.83
CA ALA A 233 5.69 -2.96 10.40
C ALA A 233 7.12 -2.41 10.44
N LEU A 234 7.86 -2.65 11.53
CA LEU A 234 9.28 -2.29 11.62
C LEU A 234 10.11 -2.91 10.47
N GLU A 235 9.96 -4.20 10.20
CA GLU A 235 10.71 -4.89 9.13
C GLU A 235 10.40 -4.34 7.73
N ALA A 236 9.15 -3.95 7.47
CA ALA A 236 8.74 -3.30 6.23
C ALA A 236 9.41 -1.93 6.07
N ASP A 237 9.39 -1.11 7.13
CA ASP A 237 10.00 0.23 7.13
C ASP A 237 11.54 0.15 7.01
N VAL A 238 12.17 -0.82 7.68
CA VAL A 238 13.61 -1.12 7.52
C VAL A 238 13.94 -1.47 6.08
N SER A 239 13.12 -2.29 5.43
CA SER A 239 13.32 -2.68 4.03
C SER A 239 13.13 -1.49 3.08
N LEU A 240 12.20 -0.57 3.38
CA LEU A 240 12.03 0.67 2.63
C LEU A 240 13.25 1.60 2.77
N MET A 241 13.76 1.76 3.99
CA MET A 241 14.96 2.57 4.28
C MET A 241 16.21 1.98 3.60
N GLU A 242 16.40 0.67 3.62
CA GLU A 242 17.48 0.00 2.87
C GLU A 242 17.43 0.30 1.37
N ARG A 243 16.22 0.32 0.79
CA ARG A 243 16.03 0.68 -0.62
C ARG A 243 16.38 2.15 -0.88
N LYS A 244 15.99 3.08 0.00
CA LYS A 244 16.38 4.51 -0.10
C LYS A 244 17.91 4.65 -0.10
N VAL A 245 18.58 3.98 0.83
CA VAL A 245 20.04 4.01 0.97
C VAL A 245 20.73 3.40 -0.26
N ARG A 246 20.19 2.31 -0.82
CA ARG A 246 20.69 1.73 -2.07
C ARG A 246 20.62 2.72 -3.25
N ARG A 247 19.51 3.46 -3.40
CA ARG A 247 19.37 4.48 -4.46
C ARG A 247 20.36 5.62 -4.30
N ILE A 248 20.67 6.02 -3.06
CA ILE A 248 21.74 6.99 -2.79
C ILE A 248 23.08 6.43 -3.28
N GLY A 249 23.39 5.18 -2.97
CA GLY A 249 24.59 4.51 -3.46
C GLY A 249 24.71 4.51 -4.99
N SER A 250 23.64 4.14 -5.70
CA SER A 250 23.58 4.22 -7.17
C SER A 250 23.74 5.66 -7.68
N GLY A 251 23.15 6.63 -6.99
CA GLY A 251 23.32 8.05 -7.29
C GLY A 251 24.78 8.52 -7.16
N ILE A 252 25.50 8.06 -6.14
CA ILE A 252 26.94 8.33 -5.98
C ILE A 252 27.74 7.72 -7.13
N GLY A 253 27.38 6.52 -7.59
CA GLY A 253 27.98 5.93 -8.79
C GLY A 253 27.77 6.79 -10.03
N ARG A 254 26.55 7.26 -10.27
CA ARG A 254 26.25 8.21 -11.37
C ARG A 254 27.04 9.51 -11.24
N LEU A 255 27.15 10.06 -10.03
CA LEU A 255 27.94 11.27 -9.77
C LEU A 255 29.41 11.07 -10.16
N LYS A 256 30.03 9.94 -9.77
CA LYS A 256 31.42 9.62 -10.16
C LYS A 256 31.60 9.60 -11.68
N ASN A 257 30.65 8.99 -12.41
CA ASN A 257 30.70 8.93 -13.87
C ASN A 257 30.57 10.33 -14.50
N LEU A 258 29.66 11.16 -13.98
CA LEU A 258 29.51 12.53 -14.47
C LEU A 258 30.79 13.36 -14.30
N ILE A 259 31.42 13.27 -13.13
CA ILE A 259 32.71 13.93 -12.85
C ILE A 259 33.78 13.44 -13.84
N SER A 260 33.90 12.13 -14.02
CA SER A 260 34.90 11.53 -14.91
C SER A 260 34.70 11.91 -16.38
N SER A 261 33.44 12.14 -16.78
CA SER A 261 33.06 12.60 -18.12
C SER A 261 33.12 14.12 -18.33
N GLY A 262 33.62 14.89 -17.35
CA GLY A 262 33.70 16.35 -17.41
C GLY A 262 32.35 17.08 -17.34
N LYS A 263 31.25 16.40 -17.02
CA LYS A 263 29.89 16.97 -16.95
C LYS A 263 29.63 17.69 -15.62
N PHE A 264 30.46 18.68 -15.28
CA PHE A 264 30.51 19.29 -13.95
C PHE A 264 29.22 20.01 -13.54
N LYS A 265 28.55 20.72 -14.47
CA LYS A 265 27.27 21.40 -14.17
C LYS A 265 26.21 20.42 -13.67
N LEU A 266 26.03 19.29 -14.39
CA LEU A 266 25.10 18.24 -14.00
C LEU A 266 25.56 17.51 -12.73
N ALA A 267 26.87 17.30 -12.56
CA ALA A 267 27.44 16.71 -11.35
C ALA A 267 27.12 17.54 -10.09
N ARG A 268 27.13 18.88 -10.17
CA ARG A 268 26.73 19.77 -9.05
C ARG A 268 25.28 19.56 -8.65
N THR A 269 24.37 19.54 -9.63
CA THR A 269 22.94 19.32 -9.38
C THR A 269 22.72 17.96 -8.69
N VAL A 270 23.31 16.90 -9.23
CA VAL A 270 23.20 15.55 -8.66
C VAL A 270 23.83 15.47 -7.26
N ALA A 271 24.97 16.13 -7.04
CA ALA A 271 25.60 16.17 -5.72
C ALA A 271 24.72 16.85 -4.66
N SER A 272 24.10 18.00 -5.00
CA SER A 272 23.19 18.71 -4.10
C SER A 272 21.94 17.87 -3.78
N GLU A 273 21.37 17.20 -4.78
CA GLU A 273 20.23 16.31 -4.58
C GLU A 273 20.58 15.13 -3.66
N LEU A 274 21.75 14.53 -3.86
CA LEU A 274 22.23 13.42 -3.02
C LEU A 274 22.53 13.86 -1.59
N GLU A 275 23.06 15.07 -1.39
CA GLU A 275 23.31 15.63 -0.05
C GLU A 275 22.01 15.77 0.75
N SER A 276 20.98 16.32 0.11
CA SER A 276 19.64 16.42 0.69
C SER A 276 19.10 15.04 1.07
N ARG A 277 19.18 14.06 0.15
CA ARG A 277 18.71 12.69 0.39
C ARG A 277 19.46 11.97 1.51
N VAL A 278 20.79 12.11 1.56
CA VAL A 278 21.63 11.54 2.63
C VAL A 278 21.22 12.13 3.98
N SER A 279 21.10 13.46 4.04
CA SER A 279 20.75 14.18 5.27
C SER A 279 19.36 13.80 5.78
N ALA A 280 18.38 13.73 4.88
CA ALA A 280 17.01 13.33 5.21
C ALA A 280 16.89 11.85 5.66
N SER A 281 17.85 10.99 5.28
CA SER A 281 17.81 9.56 5.63
C SER A 281 18.29 9.28 7.05
N PHE A 282 19.14 10.14 7.65
CA PHE A 282 19.68 9.90 8.99
C PHE A 282 18.61 9.83 10.08
N PRO A 283 17.68 10.80 10.22
CA PRO A 283 16.62 10.76 11.24
C PRO A 283 15.80 9.48 11.19
N GLU A 284 15.44 9.01 9.99
CA GLU A 284 14.71 7.76 9.77
C GLU A 284 15.47 6.56 10.36
N THR A 285 16.80 6.48 10.18
CA THR A 285 17.58 5.39 10.80
C THR A 285 17.58 5.44 12.33
N PHE A 286 17.54 6.62 12.96
CA PHE A 286 17.51 6.74 14.42
C PHE A 286 16.15 6.36 14.99
N GLU A 287 15.07 6.79 14.34
CA GLU A 287 13.70 6.46 14.70
C GLU A 287 13.47 4.94 14.64
N LEU A 288 13.88 4.29 13.53
CA LEU A 288 13.74 2.84 13.36
C LEU A 288 14.55 2.04 14.40
N GLU A 289 15.78 2.48 14.73
CA GLU A 289 16.55 1.82 15.80
C GLU A 289 15.89 2.00 17.17
N ALA A 290 15.38 3.19 17.50
CA ALA A 290 14.67 3.44 18.74
C ALA A 290 13.39 2.61 18.84
N ARG A 291 12.65 2.48 17.74
CA ARG A 291 11.45 1.63 17.64
C ARG A 291 11.80 0.16 17.85
N ALA A 292 12.89 -0.33 17.26
CA ALA A 292 13.38 -1.69 17.49
C ALA A 292 13.76 -1.92 18.96
N LYS A 293 14.41 -0.96 19.62
CA LYS A 293 14.72 -1.02 21.06
C LYS A 293 13.44 -1.14 21.92
N ARG A 294 12.45 -0.26 21.68
CA ARG A 294 11.17 -0.29 22.41
C ARG A 294 10.46 -1.63 22.25
N ILE A 295 10.36 -2.14 21.01
CA ILE A 295 9.76 -3.44 20.73
C ILE A 295 10.50 -4.58 21.46
N SER A 296 11.83 -4.56 21.47
CA SER A 296 12.63 -5.54 22.20
C SER A 296 12.41 -5.49 23.71
N GLN A 297 12.20 -4.30 24.28
CA GLN A 297 11.88 -4.12 25.70
C GLN A 297 10.51 -4.70 26.02
N ASP A 298 9.51 -4.44 25.18
CA ASP A 298 8.15 -4.98 25.35
C ASP A 298 8.13 -6.51 25.30
N LEU A 299 8.90 -7.14 24.40
CA LEU A 299 9.04 -8.60 24.35
C LEU A 299 9.67 -9.16 25.63
N ARG A 300 10.65 -8.47 26.21
CA ARG A 300 11.29 -8.88 27.47
C ARG A 300 10.34 -8.73 28.65
N LEU A 301 9.52 -7.69 28.67
CA LEU A 301 8.46 -7.54 29.67
C LEU A 301 7.45 -8.68 29.57
N LEU A 302 7.04 -9.06 28.36
CA LEU A 302 6.17 -10.23 28.18
C LEU A 302 6.79 -11.54 28.64
N LEU A 303 8.10 -11.70 28.49
CA LEU A 303 8.79 -12.88 28.99
C LEU A 303 8.62 -13.02 30.52
N LYS A 304 8.59 -11.89 31.25
CA LYS A 304 8.33 -11.87 32.70
C LYS A 304 6.88 -12.22 33.05
N GLU A 305 5.93 -11.88 32.17
CA GLU A 305 4.51 -12.20 32.35
C GLU A 305 4.18 -13.68 32.11
N LEU A 306 5.09 -14.48 31.53
CA LEU A 306 4.88 -15.91 31.32
C LEU A 306 4.60 -16.67 32.62
N LYS A 307 4.99 -16.12 33.78
CA LYS A 307 4.67 -16.70 35.10
C LYS A 307 3.16 -16.74 35.38
N ASN A 308 2.38 -15.87 34.73
CA ASN A 308 0.93 -15.77 34.88
C ASN A 308 0.16 -16.71 33.92
N ILE A 309 0.84 -17.61 33.23
CA ILE A 309 0.23 -18.61 32.34
C ILE A 309 0.29 -19.96 33.04
N ASP A 310 -0.87 -20.49 33.44
CA ASP A 310 -0.95 -21.76 34.17
C ASP A 310 -0.73 -22.96 33.24
N ASN A 311 -1.24 -22.90 32.01
CA ASN A 311 -1.10 -24.02 31.06
C ASN A 311 0.34 -24.15 30.54
N PRO A 312 1.06 -25.25 30.85
CA PRO A 312 2.49 -25.39 30.56
C PRO A 312 2.79 -25.53 29.06
N LYS A 313 1.89 -26.14 28.27
CA LYS A 313 2.02 -26.25 26.82
C LYS A 313 1.91 -24.87 26.16
N VAL A 314 0.92 -24.07 26.60
CA VAL A 314 0.73 -22.69 26.13
C VAL A 314 1.93 -21.83 26.51
N LYS A 315 2.36 -21.87 27.77
CA LYS A 315 3.54 -21.13 28.26
C LYS A 315 4.79 -21.42 27.43
N THR A 316 5.04 -22.69 27.11
CA THR A 316 6.18 -23.12 26.29
C THR A 316 6.08 -22.57 24.86
N ARG A 317 4.90 -22.66 24.24
CA ARG A 317 4.63 -22.12 22.90
C ARG A 317 4.86 -20.61 22.83
N VAL A 318 4.28 -19.86 23.77
CA VAL A 318 4.40 -18.40 23.85
C VAL A 318 5.85 -17.99 24.08
N LYS A 319 6.58 -18.68 24.96
CA LYS A 319 8.01 -18.44 25.18
C LYS A 319 8.82 -18.61 23.89
N LYS A 320 8.60 -19.71 23.15
CA LYS A 320 9.27 -19.97 21.87
C LYS A 320 9.02 -18.84 20.85
N GLU A 321 7.77 -18.38 20.76
CA GLU A 321 7.39 -17.31 19.84
C GLU A 321 7.98 -15.95 20.27
N ILE A 322 8.04 -15.63 21.56
CA ILE A 322 8.75 -14.43 22.06
C ILE A 322 10.23 -14.48 21.65
N MET A 323 10.91 -15.60 21.87
CA MET A 323 12.34 -15.74 21.54
C MET A 323 12.61 -15.60 20.05
N LYS A 324 11.77 -16.20 19.19
CA LYS A 324 11.82 -16.03 17.74
C LYS A 324 11.70 -14.56 17.34
N ASN A 325 10.76 -13.83 17.95
CA ASN A 325 10.50 -12.43 17.64
C ASN A 325 11.59 -11.49 18.19
N LEU A 326 12.24 -11.82 19.32
CA LEU A 326 13.44 -11.12 19.79
C LEU A 326 14.58 -11.21 18.77
N LYS A 327 14.78 -12.40 18.17
CA LYS A 327 15.78 -12.59 17.09
C LYS A 327 15.45 -11.73 15.87
N ARG A 328 14.19 -11.71 15.43
CA ARG A 328 13.73 -10.87 14.30
C ARG A 328 14.02 -9.38 14.53
N VAL A 329 13.68 -8.86 15.71
CA VAL A 329 13.92 -7.45 16.08
C VAL A 329 15.41 -7.15 16.15
N SER A 330 16.22 -8.07 16.68
CA SER A 330 17.68 -7.94 16.69
C SER A 330 18.24 -7.83 15.27
N VAL A 331 17.82 -8.71 14.36
CA VAL A 331 18.23 -8.67 12.94
C VAL A 331 17.83 -7.35 12.28
N ALA A 332 16.57 -6.90 12.48
CA ALA A 332 16.09 -5.63 11.96
C ALA A 332 16.94 -4.44 12.47
N ARG A 333 17.28 -4.44 13.77
CA ARG A 333 18.14 -3.40 14.36
C ARG A 333 19.56 -3.41 13.78
N THR A 334 20.15 -4.58 13.56
CA THR A 334 21.47 -4.72 12.92
C THR A 334 21.45 -4.19 11.49
N ARG A 335 20.40 -4.50 10.73
CA ARG A 335 20.18 -3.97 9.38
C ARG A 335 20.13 -2.44 9.36
N VAL A 336 19.39 -1.82 10.28
CA VAL A 336 19.34 -0.35 10.44
C VAL A 336 20.73 0.23 10.70
N ARG A 337 21.48 -0.34 11.64
CA ARG A 337 22.85 0.11 11.96
C ARG A 337 23.79 0.02 10.76
N SER A 338 23.72 -1.09 10.03
CA SER A 338 24.52 -1.28 8.81
C SER A 338 24.22 -0.20 7.76
N GLN A 339 22.95 0.16 7.56
CA GLN A 339 22.60 1.23 6.64
C GLN A 339 23.04 2.62 7.14
N ARG A 340 23.00 2.88 8.44
CA ARG A 340 23.54 4.13 9.01
C ARG A 340 25.04 4.27 8.72
N THR A 341 25.81 3.21 8.93
CA THR A 341 27.24 3.19 8.57
C THR A 341 27.47 3.39 7.07
N ARG A 342 26.59 2.84 6.20
CA ARG A 342 26.65 3.11 4.76
C ARG A 342 26.36 4.58 4.44
N LEU A 343 25.37 5.19 5.08
CA LEU A 343 25.06 6.61 4.92
C LEU A 343 26.22 7.51 5.35
N GLU A 344 26.91 7.18 6.45
CA GLU A 344 28.13 7.89 6.88
C GLU A 344 29.22 7.82 5.81
N ARG A 345 29.49 6.62 5.27
CA ARG A 345 30.43 6.45 4.14
C ARG A 345 30.02 7.27 2.92
N TYR A 346 28.72 7.27 2.59
CA TYR A 346 28.19 8.06 1.48
C TYR A 346 28.33 9.56 1.70
N ARG A 347 28.07 10.06 2.90
CA ARG A 347 28.30 11.47 3.27
C ARG A 347 29.77 11.86 3.09
N THR A 348 30.69 11.04 3.60
CA THR A 348 32.14 11.28 3.46
C THR A 348 32.59 11.24 2.00
N LEU A 349 32.11 10.26 1.22
CA LEU A 349 32.41 10.18 -0.21
C LEU A 349 31.86 11.38 -0.98
N LEU A 350 30.63 11.79 -0.71
CA LEU A 350 30.01 12.95 -1.35
C LEU A 350 30.79 14.23 -1.08
N ASN A 351 31.23 14.43 0.17
CA ASN A 351 32.07 15.58 0.55
C ASN A 351 33.40 15.58 -0.22
N LYS A 352 34.03 14.41 -0.41
CA LYS A 352 35.25 14.28 -1.24
C LYS A 352 34.97 14.59 -2.71
N LEU A 353 33.93 14.01 -3.28
CA LEU A 353 33.57 14.22 -4.69
C LEU A 353 33.24 15.69 -4.96
N LYS A 354 32.50 16.36 -4.09
CA LYS A 354 32.18 17.80 -4.20
C LYS A 354 33.42 18.68 -4.29
N LYS A 355 34.51 18.34 -3.58
CA LYS A 355 35.78 19.09 -3.68
C LYS A 355 36.40 19.03 -5.08
N GLY A 356 36.20 17.92 -5.81
CA GLY A 356 36.64 17.74 -7.19
C GLY A 356 35.72 18.35 -8.26
N ILE A 357 34.62 18.99 -7.86
CA ILE A 357 33.65 19.67 -8.76
C ILE A 357 33.81 21.21 -8.69
N LYS A 358 34.90 21.70 -8.08
CA LYS A 358 35.23 23.14 -8.00
C LYS A 358 35.17 23.81 -9.40
N PRO A 359 34.83 25.13 -9.44
CA PRO A 359 34.11 25.81 -10.52
C PRO A 359 34.52 25.50 -11.96
#